data_AF-A0AAW7JUJ4-F1
#
_entry.id   AF-A0AAW7JUJ4-F1
#
_cell.length_a   1.000
_cell.length_b   1.000
_cell.length_c   1.000
_cell.angle_alpha   90.00
_cell.angle_beta   90.00
_cell.angle_gamma   90.00
#
_symmetry.space_group_name_H-M   'P 1'
#
loop_
_entity.id
_entity.type
_entity.pdbx_description
1 polymer ?
#
loop_
_entity_poly.entity_id
_entity_poly.type
_entity_poly.pdbx_seq_one_letter_code
_entity_poly.pdbx_strand_id
1 'polypeptide(L)'
;MHVRVEPYSPAWAAQFKAEAARVARALGDALLEVHHIGSTSVPGLAAKPVIDMMPVVRDLTSADARRESLEALGYEWCGEFGIPGRRYLRRSSPSDPGLRLFQLHVFSQDSVDDIRRHLAVRDYLRTHADAARAYGALKERLARRFPEDIDAYCDGKDDFVQHLQHDAVAWMAGRVRSLPVIALRDRPDLIERAAEWFSSIWGVATEDYRASMRACAQGRTAIPQWYIVCDNGRIVAGAGVIDNDFHERRDLTPNVCAVYVQPEYRRLGVARRLLDTACHDMARQGVPHLYLLTDHDGFYERLGWQFTGMVRDDDGELGRMYAHRMPDGRAE
;
A
#
# COMPACT_ATOMS: atom_id res chain seq x y z
N MET A 1 16.37 -29.88 -1.26
CA MET A 1 16.95 -28.55 -0.95
C MET A 1 17.32 -28.59 0.51
N HIS A 2 18.59 -28.39 0.84
CA HIS A 2 19.03 -28.39 2.23
C HIS A 2 18.51 -27.13 2.97
N VAL A 3 17.96 -27.32 4.18
CA VAL A 3 17.31 -26.29 4.97
C VAL A 3 18.33 -25.62 5.90
N ARG A 4 18.77 -24.40 5.54
CA ARG A 4 19.64 -23.58 6.39
C ARG A 4 18.94 -22.32 6.85
N VAL A 5 19.06 -22.03 8.14
CA VAL A 5 18.64 -20.77 8.74
C VAL A 5 19.90 -20.04 9.17
N GLU A 6 20.05 -18.81 8.71
CA GLU A 6 21.21 -17.96 8.95
C GLU A 6 20.81 -16.75 9.79
N PRO A 7 21.74 -16.17 10.56
CA PRO A 7 21.55 -14.88 11.22
C PRO A 7 21.11 -13.82 10.21
N TYR A 8 20.40 -12.79 10.70
CA TYR A 8 19.97 -11.69 9.86
C TYR A 8 21.16 -11.03 9.15
N SER A 9 21.01 -10.78 7.84
CA SER A 9 21.99 -10.04 7.05
C SER A 9 21.39 -8.73 6.53
N PRO A 10 22.02 -7.56 6.77
CA PRO A 10 21.57 -6.30 6.19
C PRO A 10 21.68 -6.28 4.64
N ALA A 11 22.50 -7.17 4.06
CA ALA A 11 22.62 -7.31 2.61
C ALA A 11 21.32 -7.76 1.94
N TRP A 12 20.41 -8.42 2.66
CA TRP A 12 19.12 -8.85 2.13
C TRP A 12 18.26 -7.69 1.62
N ALA A 13 18.32 -6.52 2.29
CA ALA A 13 17.61 -5.33 1.84
C ALA A 13 18.18 -4.78 0.52
N ALA A 14 19.50 -4.82 0.35
CA ALA A 14 20.18 -4.41 -0.88
C ALA A 14 19.89 -5.38 -2.03
N GLN A 15 19.91 -6.70 -1.75
CA GLN A 15 19.56 -7.74 -2.71
C GLN A 15 18.11 -7.61 -3.18
N PHE A 16 17.18 -7.39 -2.24
CA PHE A 16 15.79 -7.07 -2.56
C PHE A 16 15.69 -5.88 -3.50
N LYS A 17 16.32 -4.75 -3.16
CA LYS A 17 16.24 -3.52 -3.97
C LYS A 17 16.76 -3.74 -5.40
N ALA A 18 17.89 -4.44 -5.54
CA ALA A 18 18.47 -4.73 -6.85
C ALA A 18 17.57 -5.65 -7.69
N GLU A 19 17.02 -6.71 -7.09
CA GLU A 19 16.15 -7.65 -7.80
C GLU A 19 14.77 -7.03 -8.09
N ALA A 20 14.21 -6.24 -7.17
CA ALA A 20 12.97 -5.49 -7.37
C ALA A 20 13.04 -4.59 -8.61
N ALA A 21 14.18 -3.93 -8.83
CA ALA A 21 14.38 -3.12 -10.03
C ALA A 21 14.41 -3.96 -11.32
N ARG A 22 14.94 -5.19 -11.28
CA ARG A 22 14.94 -6.11 -12.44
C ARG A 22 13.52 -6.61 -12.73
N VAL A 23 12.82 -7.06 -11.69
CA VAL A 23 11.43 -7.55 -11.78
C VAL A 23 10.50 -6.43 -12.25
N ALA A 24 10.68 -5.20 -11.75
CA ALA A 24 9.90 -4.05 -12.19
C ALA A 24 10.07 -3.75 -13.68
N ARG A 25 11.30 -3.81 -14.21
CA ARG A 25 11.53 -3.65 -15.65
C ARG A 25 10.89 -4.77 -16.47
N ALA A 26 10.89 -6.01 -15.98
CA ALA A 26 10.28 -7.14 -16.69
C ALA A 26 8.75 -7.08 -16.70
N LEU A 27 8.13 -6.58 -15.63
CA LEU A 27 6.67 -6.42 -15.55
C LEU A 27 6.17 -5.15 -16.25
N GLY A 28 6.99 -4.11 -16.34
CA GLY A 28 6.65 -2.86 -17.02
C GLY A 28 5.44 -2.18 -16.40
N ASP A 29 4.51 -1.75 -17.27
CA ASP A 29 3.25 -1.08 -16.95
C ASP A 29 2.23 -1.95 -16.21
N ALA A 30 2.41 -3.28 -16.20
CA ALA A 30 1.59 -4.18 -15.40
C ALA A 30 1.83 -4.01 -13.89
N LEU A 31 3.03 -3.58 -13.50
CA LEU A 31 3.44 -3.45 -12.11
C LEU A 31 2.91 -2.16 -11.47
N LEU A 32 2.29 -2.30 -10.30
CA LEU A 32 1.94 -1.17 -9.45
C LEU A 32 3.00 -0.96 -8.36
N GLU A 33 3.35 -2.03 -7.63
CA GLU A 33 4.23 -1.96 -6.46
C GLU A 33 5.01 -3.26 -6.26
N VAL A 34 6.20 -3.21 -5.66
CA VAL A 34 6.94 -4.41 -5.22
C VAL A 34 7.30 -4.28 -3.75
N HIS A 35 6.89 -5.27 -2.94
CA HIS A 35 7.20 -5.29 -1.53
C HIS A 35 8.22 -6.38 -1.18
N HIS A 36 9.16 -6.06 -0.28
CA HIS A 36 9.95 -7.07 0.42
C HIS A 36 9.07 -7.68 1.51
N ILE A 37 8.86 -8.99 1.45
CA ILE A 37 8.07 -9.75 2.40
C ILE A 37 8.89 -10.92 2.96
N GLY A 38 8.26 -11.81 3.73
CA GLY A 38 8.93 -12.96 4.32
C GLY A 38 9.92 -12.57 5.42
N SER A 39 10.66 -13.56 5.92
CA SER A 39 11.53 -13.34 7.10
C SER A 39 12.73 -12.43 6.81
N THR A 40 13.27 -12.44 5.59
CA THR A 40 14.44 -11.62 5.22
C THR A 40 14.14 -10.13 5.18
N SER A 41 12.86 -9.75 5.18
CA SER A 41 12.40 -8.36 5.27
C SER A 41 12.35 -7.82 6.71
N VAL A 42 12.60 -8.64 7.72
CA VAL A 42 12.52 -8.27 9.14
C VAL A 42 13.93 -8.15 9.73
N PRO A 43 14.41 -6.93 10.05
CA PRO A 43 15.70 -6.74 10.69
C PRO A 43 15.85 -7.55 11.99
N GLY A 44 16.98 -8.24 12.13
CA GLY A 44 17.29 -9.07 13.30
C GLY A 44 16.67 -10.48 13.29
N LEU A 45 15.80 -10.82 12.34
CA LEU A 45 15.18 -12.15 12.26
C LEU A 45 16.05 -13.13 11.47
N ALA A 46 16.51 -14.21 12.11
CA ALA A 46 17.18 -15.32 11.44
C ALA A 46 16.26 -15.98 10.41
N ALA A 47 16.76 -16.32 9.23
CA ALA A 47 15.94 -16.79 8.11
C ALA A 47 16.73 -17.70 7.16
N LYS A 48 16.00 -18.43 6.32
CA LYS A 48 16.60 -18.98 5.10
C LYS A 48 17.03 -17.78 4.23
N PRO A 49 18.23 -17.80 3.61
CA PRO A 49 18.72 -16.70 2.78
C PRO A 49 18.05 -16.66 1.41
N VAL A 50 16.71 -16.60 1.40
CA VAL A 50 15.87 -16.50 0.21
C VAL A 50 15.06 -15.21 0.33
N ILE A 51 15.14 -14.36 -0.69
CA ILE A 51 14.43 -13.09 -0.70
C ILE A 51 13.02 -13.34 -1.25
N ASP A 52 12.01 -13.16 -0.39
CA ASP A 52 10.60 -13.22 -0.78
C ASP A 52 10.12 -11.83 -1.21
N MET A 53 9.59 -11.73 -2.42
CA MET A 53 9.11 -10.49 -3.01
C MET A 53 7.65 -10.63 -3.39
N MET A 54 6.89 -9.56 -3.22
CA MET A 54 5.48 -9.51 -3.59
C MET A 54 5.25 -8.38 -4.60
N PRO A 55 5.38 -8.65 -5.91
CA PRO A 55 4.89 -7.76 -6.94
C PRO A 55 3.36 -7.71 -6.91
N VAL A 56 2.80 -6.51 -6.89
CA VAL A 56 1.37 -6.26 -7.03
C VAL A 56 1.13 -5.67 -8.41
N VAL A 57 0.31 -6.34 -9.21
CA VAL A 57 0.01 -5.97 -10.59
C VAL A 57 -1.42 -5.47 -10.73
N ARG A 58 -1.71 -4.76 -11.83
CA ARG A 58 -3.07 -4.29 -12.14
C ARG A 58 -4.07 -5.44 -12.22
N ASP A 59 -3.67 -6.53 -12.87
CA ASP A 59 -4.47 -7.73 -13.06
C ASP A 59 -3.54 -8.91 -13.40
N LEU A 60 -4.00 -10.15 -13.25
CA LEU A 60 -3.14 -11.31 -13.52
C LEU A 60 -2.89 -11.53 -15.01
N THR A 61 -3.79 -11.10 -15.90
CA THR A 61 -3.61 -11.26 -17.35
C THR A 61 -2.43 -10.44 -17.85
N SER A 62 -2.27 -9.21 -17.35
CA SER A 62 -1.12 -8.36 -17.67
C SER A 62 0.19 -8.93 -17.12
N ALA A 63 0.19 -9.58 -15.95
CA ALA A 63 1.36 -10.32 -15.47
C ALA A 63 1.66 -11.58 -16.30
N ASP A 64 0.63 -12.33 -16.68
CA ASP A 64 0.75 -13.55 -17.49
C ASP A 64 1.37 -13.23 -18.87
N ALA A 65 1.01 -12.08 -19.46
CA ALA A 65 1.62 -11.57 -20.70
C ALA A 65 3.11 -11.21 -20.56
N ARG A 66 3.61 -11.02 -19.35
CA ARG A 66 5.02 -10.73 -19.03
C ARG A 66 5.81 -11.97 -18.60
N ARG A 67 5.21 -13.17 -18.66
CA ARG A 67 5.83 -14.43 -18.26
C ARG A 67 7.21 -14.65 -18.88
N GLU A 68 7.33 -14.54 -20.20
CA GLU A 68 8.61 -14.77 -20.90
C GLU A 68 9.70 -13.79 -20.44
N SER A 69 9.33 -12.55 -20.12
CA SER A 69 10.27 -11.54 -19.60
C SER A 69 10.78 -11.89 -18.20
N LEU A 70 9.95 -12.50 -17.35
CA LEU A 70 10.36 -12.98 -16.03
C LEU A 70 11.18 -14.28 -16.14
N GLU A 71 10.81 -15.19 -17.03
CA GLU A 71 11.58 -16.42 -17.30
C GLU A 71 12.98 -16.07 -17.86
N ALA A 72 13.10 -15.03 -18.71
CA ALA A 72 14.38 -14.52 -19.19
C ALA A 72 15.31 -13.98 -18.07
N LEU A 73 14.76 -13.62 -16.90
CA LEU A 73 15.56 -13.28 -15.71
C LEU A 73 16.04 -14.51 -14.93
N GLY A 74 15.65 -15.72 -15.35
CA GLY A 74 15.98 -17.00 -14.72
C GLY A 74 14.93 -17.50 -13.72
N TYR A 75 13.72 -16.94 -13.71
CA TYR A 75 12.63 -17.43 -12.87
C TYR A 75 11.94 -18.64 -13.49
N GLU A 76 11.63 -19.62 -12.66
CA GLU A 76 10.70 -20.71 -12.99
C GLU A 76 9.27 -20.28 -12.64
N TRP A 77 8.36 -20.38 -13.59
CA TRP A 77 6.94 -20.04 -13.41
C TRP A 77 6.15 -21.24 -12.88
N CYS A 78 5.68 -21.18 -11.63
CA CYS A 78 5.04 -22.30 -10.93
C CYS A 78 3.50 -22.21 -10.85
N GLY A 79 2.89 -21.21 -11.52
CA GLY A 79 1.43 -20.99 -11.44
C GLY A 79 0.98 -20.59 -10.02
N GLU A 80 -0.17 -21.06 -9.56
CA GLU A 80 -0.72 -20.70 -8.23
C GLU A 80 0.08 -21.29 -7.07
N PHE A 81 0.53 -22.53 -7.24
CA PHE A 81 1.34 -23.26 -6.27
C PHE A 81 0.73 -23.28 -4.84
N GLY A 82 -0.57 -23.56 -4.76
CA GLY A 82 -1.31 -23.72 -3.49
C GLY A 82 -2.00 -22.47 -2.95
N ILE A 83 -1.87 -21.31 -3.60
CA ILE A 83 -2.65 -20.09 -3.26
C ILE A 83 -3.44 -19.64 -4.50
N PRO A 84 -4.78 -19.74 -4.48
CA PRO A 84 -5.63 -19.29 -5.58
C PRO A 84 -5.36 -17.84 -5.97
N GLY A 85 -5.30 -17.54 -7.26
CA GLY A 85 -5.07 -16.17 -7.75
C GLY A 85 -3.64 -15.64 -7.57
N ARG A 86 -2.67 -16.49 -7.18
CA ARG A 86 -1.25 -16.13 -7.15
C ARG A 86 -0.56 -16.52 -8.46
N ARG A 87 0.52 -15.84 -8.82
CA ARG A 87 1.60 -16.41 -9.63
C ARG A 87 2.85 -16.51 -8.79
N TYR A 88 3.25 -17.75 -8.50
CA TYR A 88 4.44 -18.07 -7.77
C TYR A 88 5.59 -18.31 -8.75
N LEU A 89 6.69 -17.60 -8.54
CA LEU A 89 7.92 -17.83 -9.29
C LEU A 89 9.08 -18.03 -8.33
N ARG A 90 10.06 -18.81 -8.75
CA ARG A 90 11.26 -19.07 -7.95
C ARG A 90 12.50 -19.02 -8.81
N ARG A 91 13.58 -18.46 -8.28
CA ARG A 91 14.88 -18.38 -8.96
C ARG A 91 15.97 -18.98 -8.07
N SER A 92 16.67 -19.98 -8.60
CA SER A 92 17.84 -20.58 -7.98
C SER A 92 19.14 -20.00 -8.55
N SER A 93 20.27 -20.28 -7.90
CA SER A 93 21.58 -19.95 -8.43
C SER A 93 21.85 -20.72 -9.73
N PRO A 94 22.35 -20.07 -10.80
CA PRO A 94 22.77 -20.79 -12.01
C PRO A 94 23.89 -21.80 -11.76
N SER A 95 24.76 -21.54 -10.78
CA SER A 95 25.89 -22.43 -10.41
C SER A 95 25.50 -23.52 -9.41
N ASP A 96 24.35 -23.39 -8.75
CA ASP A 96 23.83 -24.36 -7.78
C ASP A 96 22.29 -24.31 -7.79
N PRO A 97 21.63 -25.16 -8.60
CA PRO A 97 20.17 -25.21 -8.68
C PRO A 97 19.47 -25.53 -7.34
N GLY A 98 20.20 -26.15 -6.40
CA GLY A 98 19.73 -26.44 -5.05
C GLY A 98 19.65 -25.20 -4.15
N LEU A 99 20.40 -24.14 -4.48
CA LEU A 99 20.42 -22.88 -3.76
C LEU A 99 19.36 -21.91 -4.31
N ARG A 100 18.24 -21.81 -3.60
CA ARG A 100 17.19 -20.84 -3.93
C ARG A 100 17.60 -19.44 -3.49
N LEU A 101 17.43 -18.45 -4.36
CA LEU A 101 17.83 -17.06 -4.10
C LEU A 101 16.62 -16.14 -3.94
N PHE A 102 15.60 -16.28 -4.81
CA PHE A 102 14.45 -15.40 -4.84
C PHE A 102 13.13 -16.17 -5.01
N GLN A 103 12.07 -15.63 -4.44
CA GLN A 103 10.70 -16.07 -4.62
C GLN A 103 9.82 -14.86 -4.93
N LEU A 104 8.99 -14.95 -5.97
CA LEU A 104 7.98 -13.95 -6.29
C LEU A 104 6.60 -14.51 -5.95
N HIS A 105 5.84 -13.72 -5.21
CA HIS A 105 4.42 -13.93 -4.96
C HIS A 105 3.66 -12.81 -5.66
N VAL A 106 3.34 -13.02 -6.94
CA VAL A 106 2.64 -12.00 -7.73
C VAL A 106 1.15 -12.11 -7.47
N PHE A 107 0.53 -10.97 -7.15
CA PHE A 107 -0.90 -10.84 -6.88
C PHE A 107 -1.52 -9.71 -7.69
N SER A 108 -2.78 -9.87 -8.10
CA SER A 108 -3.59 -8.76 -8.60
C SER A 108 -3.84 -7.75 -7.49
N GLN A 109 -4.02 -6.47 -7.83
CA GLN A 109 -4.41 -5.42 -6.91
C GLN A 109 -5.70 -5.73 -6.14
N ASP A 110 -6.56 -6.59 -6.70
CA ASP A 110 -7.82 -7.03 -6.14
C ASP A 110 -7.67 -8.17 -5.10
N SER A 111 -6.49 -8.80 -5.04
CA SER A 111 -6.14 -9.81 -4.01
C SER A 111 -5.84 -9.14 -2.66
N VAL A 112 -6.78 -8.32 -2.18
CA VAL A 112 -6.61 -7.43 -1.02
C VAL A 112 -6.21 -8.22 0.23
N ASP A 113 -6.84 -9.36 0.48
CA ASP A 113 -6.59 -10.15 1.69
C ASP A 113 -5.20 -10.79 1.70
N ASP A 114 -4.75 -11.35 0.57
CA ASP A 114 -3.40 -11.90 0.46
C ASP A 114 -2.33 -10.84 0.59
N ILE A 115 -2.49 -9.70 -0.10
CA ILE A 115 -1.56 -8.57 0.01
C ILE A 115 -1.49 -8.09 1.46
N ARG A 116 -2.66 -7.87 2.09
CA ARG A 116 -2.77 -7.42 3.48
C ARG A 116 -2.09 -8.40 4.43
N ARG A 117 -2.34 -9.71 4.28
CA ARG A 117 -1.78 -10.76 5.16
C ARG A 117 -0.26 -10.76 5.14
N HIS A 118 0.38 -10.67 3.97
CA HIS A 118 1.84 -10.66 3.88
C HIS A 118 2.46 -9.38 4.48
N LEU A 119 1.88 -8.22 4.18
CA LEU A 119 2.36 -6.94 4.72
C LEU A 119 2.17 -6.90 6.24
N ALA A 120 1.02 -7.35 6.74
CA ALA A 120 0.72 -7.39 8.17
C ALA A 120 1.74 -8.24 8.92
N VAL A 121 2.04 -9.47 8.47
CA VAL A 121 3.03 -10.34 9.13
C VAL A 121 4.41 -9.67 9.20
N ARG A 122 4.87 -9.08 8.08
CA ARG A 122 6.16 -8.37 8.06
C ARG A 122 6.19 -7.26 9.10
N ASP A 123 5.19 -6.38 9.08
CA ASP A 123 5.19 -5.18 9.91
C ASP A 123 4.91 -5.49 11.38
N TYR A 124 4.14 -6.55 11.64
CA TYR A 124 3.95 -7.10 12.99
C TYR A 124 5.28 -7.61 13.54
N LEU A 125 6.01 -8.44 12.80
CA LEU A 125 7.31 -8.96 13.24
C LEU A 125 8.39 -7.86 13.40
N ARG A 126 8.31 -6.77 12.64
CA ARG A 126 9.19 -5.60 12.81
C ARG A 126 8.93 -4.81 14.09
N THR A 127 7.75 -4.93 14.67
CA THR A 127 7.31 -4.15 15.84
C THR A 127 7.13 -5.00 17.10
N HIS A 128 7.04 -6.34 16.96
CA HIS A 128 6.86 -7.28 18.06
C HIS A 128 8.09 -8.19 18.19
N ALA A 129 9.11 -7.68 18.87
CA ALA A 129 10.41 -8.36 19.03
C ALA A 129 10.28 -9.77 19.63
N ASP A 130 9.31 -9.98 20.53
CA ASP A 130 9.07 -11.30 21.15
C ASP A 130 8.52 -12.31 20.15
N ALA A 131 7.56 -11.91 19.31
CA ALA A 131 7.02 -12.75 18.25
C ALA A 131 8.12 -13.09 17.21
N ALA A 132 8.96 -12.12 16.85
CA ALA A 132 10.10 -12.36 15.96
C ALA A 132 11.11 -13.35 16.56
N ARG A 133 11.44 -13.21 17.85
CA ARG A 133 12.31 -14.17 18.55
C ARG A 133 11.73 -15.58 18.56
N ALA A 134 10.45 -15.71 18.93
CA ALA A 134 9.76 -16.99 18.96
C ALA A 134 9.75 -17.67 17.59
N TYR A 135 9.48 -16.90 16.53
CA TYR A 135 9.49 -17.40 15.16
C TYR A 135 10.89 -17.81 14.69
N GLY A 136 11.91 -17.01 15.01
CA GLY A 136 13.31 -17.34 14.73
C GLY A 136 13.74 -18.66 15.38
N ALA A 137 13.50 -18.80 16.69
CA ALA A 137 13.85 -20.00 17.45
C ALA A 137 13.12 -21.26 16.96
N LEU A 138 11.85 -21.13 16.53
CA LEU A 138 11.11 -22.21 15.89
C LEU A 138 11.81 -22.67 14.61
N LYS A 139 12.15 -21.74 13.71
CA LYS A 139 12.81 -22.06 12.43
C LYS A 139 14.17 -22.72 12.63
N GLU A 140 14.98 -22.21 13.56
CA GLU A 140 16.29 -22.81 13.88
C GLU A 140 16.17 -24.23 14.44
N ARG A 141 15.17 -24.47 15.29
CA ARG A 141 14.88 -25.82 15.81
C ARG A 141 14.44 -26.77 14.70
N LEU A 142 13.54 -26.33 13.82
CA LEU A 142 13.05 -27.14 12.70
C LEU A 142 14.15 -27.42 11.68
N ALA A 143 14.99 -26.44 11.35
CA ALA A 143 16.11 -26.63 10.41
C ALA A 143 17.12 -27.66 10.93
N ARG A 144 17.38 -27.70 12.25
CA ARG A 144 18.21 -28.74 12.88
C ARG A 144 17.57 -30.12 12.86
N ARG A 145 16.24 -30.19 13.01
CA ARG A 145 15.49 -31.46 13.03
C ARG A 145 15.29 -32.04 11.63
N PHE A 146 15.10 -31.18 10.63
CA PHE A 146 14.73 -31.53 9.25
C PHE A 146 15.67 -30.85 8.23
N PRO A 147 16.99 -31.13 8.26
CA PRO A 147 17.96 -30.44 7.40
C PRO A 147 17.80 -30.77 5.91
N GLU A 148 17.29 -31.95 5.56
CA GLU A 148 17.09 -32.38 4.17
C GLU A 148 15.62 -32.48 3.75
N ASP A 149 14.70 -32.19 4.68
CA ASP A 149 13.26 -32.34 4.48
C ASP A 149 12.58 -30.97 4.59
N ILE A 150 12.44 -30.33 3.42
CA ILE A 150 11.84 -29.01 3.32
C ILE A 150 10.34 -29.04 3.63
N ASP A 151 9.67 -30.16 3.36
CA ASP A 151 8.22 -30.30 3.56
C ASP A 151 7.94 -30.43 5.06
N ALA A 152 8.66 -31.30 5.78
CA ALA A 152 8.55 -31.39 7.24
C ALA A 152 8.96 -30.09 7.96
N TYR A 153 9.93 -29.34 7.43
CA TYR A 153 10.27 -28.00 7.92
C TYR A 153 9.11 -27.00 7.71
N CYS A 154 8.42 -27.09 6.57
CA CYS A 154 7.29 -26.22 6.26
C CYS A 154 6.06 -26.57 7.10
N ASP A 155 5.75 -27.85 7.24
CA ASP A 155 4.64 -28.34 8.06
C ASP A 155 4.85 -28.00 9.54
N GLY A 156 6.07 -28.18 10.05
CA GLY A 156 6.39 -27.94 11.45
C GLY A 156 6.26 -26.48 11.91
N LYS A 157 6.15 -25.52 10.99
CA LYS A 157 5.91 -24.11 11.30
C LYS A 157 4.49 -23.64 10.94
N ASP A 158 3.69 -24.48 10.29
CA ASP A 158 2.45 -24.04 9.66
C ASP A 158 1.46 -23.47 10.68
N ASP A 159 1.16 -24.21 11.74
CA ASP A 159 0.29 -23.76 12.85
C ASP A 159 0.75 -22.41 13.43
N PHE A 160 2.05 -22.25 13.68
CA PHE A 160 2.60 -21.00 14.21
C PHE A 160 2.41 -19.85 13.22
N VAL A 161 2.65 -20.10 11.93
CA VAL A 161 2.50 -19.09 10.88
C VAL A 161 1.03 -18.70 10.72
N GLN A 162 0.08 -19.63 10.83
CA GLN A 162 -1.36 -19.32 10.78
C GLN A 162 -1.78 -18.42 11.94
N HIS A 163 -1.38 -18.72 13.18
CA HIS A 163 -1.66 -17.86 14.33
C HIS A 163 -1.01 -16.48 14.19
N LEU A 164 0.25 -16.43 13.76
CA LEU A 164 0.96 -15.19 13.52
C LEU A 164 0.25 -14.33 12.46
N GLN A 165 -0.26 -14.94 11.38
CA GLN A 165 -1.01 -14.24 10.34
C GLN A 165 -2.31 -13.64 10.89
N HIS A 166 -3.06 -14.42 11.67
CA HIS A 166 -4.29 -13.96 12.31
C HIS A 166 -4.03 -12.75 13.21
N ASP A 167 -3.05 -12.86 14.13
CA ASP A 167 -2.72 -11.81 15.09
C ASP A 167 -2.18 -10.56 14.39
N ALA A 168 -1.34 -10.74 13.37
CA ALA A 168 -0.79 -9.63 12.60
C ALA A 168 -1.87 -8.85 11.85
N VAL A 169 -2.83 -9.54 11.21
CA VAL A 169 -3.95 -8.90 10.50
C VAL A 169 -4.86 -8.16 11.49
N ALA A 170 -5.18 -8.78 12.63
CA ALA A 170 -6.00 -8.16 13.67
C ALA A 170 -5.31 -6.91 14.25
N TRP A 171 -4.01 -7.00 14.54
CA TRP A 171 -3.18 -5.88 15.00
C TRP A 171 -3.17 -4.74 14.00
N MET A 172 -2.91 -5.02 12.72
CA MET A 172 -2.85 -4.00 11.67
C MET A 172 -4.21 -3.28 11.53
N ALA A 173 -5.31 -4.04 11.52
CA ALA A 173 -6.65 -3.47 11.48
C ALA A 173 -6.95 -2.60 12.72
N GLY A 174 -6.58 -3.06 13.92
CA GLY A 174 -6.71 -2.29 15.16
C GLY A 174 -5.93 -0.98 15.11
N ARG A 175 -4.65 -1.05 14.71
CA ARG A 175 -3.77 0.12 14.56
C ARG A 175 -4.36 1.13 13.60
N VAL A 176 -4.71 0.73 12.38
CA VAL A 176 -5.23 1.64 11.36
C VAL A 176 -6.55 2.28 11.78
N ARG A 177 -7.46 1.54 12.42
CA ARG A 177 -8.71 2.10 12.95
C ARG A 177 -8.46 3.18 14.02
N SER A 178 -7.39 3.05 14.79
CA SER A 178 -7.05 4.02 15.85
C SER A 178 -6.38 5.31 15.33
N LEU A 179 -5.87 5.34 14.10
CA LEU A 179 -5.21 6.53 13.56
C LEU A 179 -6.24 7.64 13.32
N PRO A 180 -6.11 8.84 13.91
CA PRO A 180 -7.06 9.92 13.71
C PRO A 180 -6.92 10.55 12.32
N VAL A 181 -8.04 10.92 11.72
CA VAL A 181 -8.06 11.92 10.64
C VAL A 181 -8.03 13.29 11.30
N ILE A 182 -7.04 14.09 10.98
CA ILE A 182 -6.78 15.41 11.57
C ILE A 182 -7.11 16.45 10.52
N ALA A 183 -8.08 17.32 10.81
CA ALA A 183 -8.30 18.54 10.06
C ALA A 183 -7.18 19.54 10.39
N LEU A 184 -6.47 20.05 9.37
CA LEU A 184 -5.40 21.03 9.58
C LEU A 184 -5.91 22.35 10.17
N ARG A 185 -7.21 22.63 10.01
CA ARG A 185 -7.88 23.75 10.67
C ARG A 185 -7.72 23.71 12.19
N ASP A 186 -7.73 22.52 12.78
CA ASP A 186 -7.62 22.34 14.23
C ASP A 186 -6.16 22.17 14.69
N ARG A 187 -5.23 21.99 13.76
CA ARG A 187 -3.80 21.79 14.02
C ARG A 187 -2.91 22.62 13.09
N PRO A 188 -2.93 23.96 13.18
CA PRO A 188 -2.11 24.83 12.34
C PRO A 188 -0.60 24.59 12.50
N ASP A 189 -0.18 24.04 13.66
CA ASP A 189 1.20 23.64 13.93
C ASP A 189 1.72 22.55 12.98
N LEU A 190 0.83 21.81 12.30
CA LEU A 190 1.18 20.75 11.37
C LEU A 190 1.26 21.22 9.90
N ILE A 191 0.91 22.48 9.60
CA ILE A 191 0.79 22.99 8.22
C ILE A 191 2.12 22.89 7.47
N GLU A 192 3.21 23.34 8.07
CA GLU A 192 4.53 23.35 7.40
C GLU A 192 4.93 21.93 6.97
N ARG A 193 4.79 20.97 7.89
CA ARG A 193 5.09 19.56 7.62
C ARG A 193 4.14 18.95 6.59
N ALA A 194 2.85 19.32 6.61
CA ALA A 194 1.88 18.83 5.64
C ALA A 194 2.17 19.38 4.24
N ALA A 195 2.45 20.67 4.12
CA ALA A 195 2.76 21.32 2.85
C ALA A 195 4.00 20.69 2.18
N GLU A 196 5.08 20.47 2.96
CA GLU A 196 6.28 19.77 2.47
C GLU A 196 5.96 18.34 2.03
N TRP A 197 5.13 17.63 2.79
CA TRP A 197 4.75 16.25 2.50
C TRP A 197 3.94 16.14 1.20
N PHE A 198 2.88 16.93 1.03
CA PHE A 198 2.09 16.93 -0.22
C PHE A 198 2.94 17.39 -1.42
N SER A 199 3.79 18.40 -1.24
CA SER A 199 4.74 18.87 -2.27
C SER A 199 5.67 17.76 -2.73
N SER A 200 6.20 16.95 -1.80
CA SER A 200 7.08 15.82 -2.13
C SER A 200 6.40 14.69 -2.92
N ILE A 201 5.06 14.61 -2.88
CA ILE A 201 4.27 13.58 -3.56
C ILE A 201 3.86 14.06 -4.96
N TRP A 202 3.33 15.28 -5.03
CA TRP A 202 2.65 15.79 -6.22
C TRP A 202 3.50 16.77 -7.05
N GLY A 203 4.66 17.20 -6.54
CA GLY A 203 5.56 18.11 -7.25
C GLY A 203 5.08 19.57 -7.33
N VAL A 204 3.90 19.89 -6.79
CA VAL A 204 3.41 21.27 -6.63
C VAL A 204 4.23 22.01 -5.57
N ALA A 205 4.46 23.31 -5.75
CA ALA A 205 5.31 24.09 -4.85
C ALA A 205 4.79 24.08 -3.40
N THR A 206 5.72 23.94 -2.45
CA THR A 206 5.37 23.91 -1.01
C THR A 206 4.62 25.17 -0.56
N GLU A 207 4.93 26.33 -1.14
CA GLU A 207 4.24 27.59 -0.80
C GLU A 207 2.76 27.58 -1.20
N ASP A 208 2.40 26.96 -2.33
CA ASP A 208 1.00 26.89 -2.78
C ASP A 208 0.15 26.06 -1.80
N TYR A 209 0.67 24.90 -1.37
CA TYR A 209 0.05 24.12 -0.31
C TYR A 209 -0.01 24.88 1.01
N ARG A 210 1.10 25.50 1.42
CA ARG A 210 1.19 26.27 2.67
C ARG A 210 0.16 27.40 2.70
N ALA A 211 0.03 28.16 1.62
CA ALA A 211 -0.94 29.24 1.51
C ALA A 211 -2.38 28.73 1.62
N SER A 212 -2.72 27.66 0.88
CA SER A 212 -4.04 27.02 0.93
C SER A 212 -4.37 26.46 2.32
N MET A 213 -3.42 25.79 2.98
CA MET A 213 -3.58 25.23 4.32
C MET A 213 -3.67 26.33 5.40
N ARG A 214 -2.95 27.45 5.26
CA ARG A 214 -3.10 28.62 6.14
C ARG A 214 -4.48 29.26 5.97
N ALA A 215 -5.02 29.34 4.75
CA ALA A 215 -6.39 29.81 4.53
C ALA A 215 -7.43 28.86 5.17
N CYS A 216 -7.23 27.54 5.05
CA CYS A 216 -8.03 26.53 5.75
C CYS A 216 -8.05 26.75 7.27
N ALA A 217 -6.90 27.03 7.87
CA ALA A 217 -6.76 27.29 9.31
C ALA A 217 -7.40 28.59 9.79
N GLN A 218 -7.59 29.58 8.91
CA GLN A 218 -8.32 30.79 9.27
C GLN A 218 -9.83 30.55 9.41
N GLY A 219 -10.38 29.49 8.80
CA GLY A 219 -11.77 29.06 8.97
C GLY A 219 -12.82 30.08 8.51
N ARG A 220 -12.47 30.99 7.59
CA ARG A 220 -13.38 32.05 7.10
C ARG A 220 -14.48 31.53 6.18
N THR A 221 -14.21 30.43 5.50
CA THR A 221 -15.05 29.79 4.49
C THR A 221 -15.00 28.27 4.67
N ALA A 222 -15.94 27.54 4.05
CA ALA A 222 -15.96 26.08 4.12
C ALA A 222 -14.71 25.44 3.49
N ILE A 223 -14.27 25.99 2.36
CA ILE A 223 -13.08 25.61 1.61
C ILE A 223 -12.06 26.78 1.58
N PRO A 224 -10.75 26.53 1.46
CA PRO A 224 -10.13 25.21 1.39
C PRO A 224 -10.19 24.46 2.72
N GLN A 225 -10.17 23.13 2.64
CA GLN A 225 -10.12 22.26 3.80
C GLN A 225 -9.10 21.15 3.58
N TRP A 226 -8.26 20.87 4.58
CA TRP A 226 -7.17 19.91 4.45
C TRP A 226 -7.16 18.91 5.59
N TYR A 227 -6.92 17.66 5.26
CA TYR A 227 -6.90 16.55 6.20
C TYR A 227 -5.63 15.74 6.06
N ILE A 228 -5.09 15.28 7.20
CA ILE A 228 -3.98 14.35 7.26
C ILE A 228 -4.28 13.21 8.23
N VAL A 229 -3.66 12.06 8.02
CA VAL A 229 -3.59 10.96 8.99
C VAL A 229 -2.14 10.83 9.42
N CYS A 230 -1.91 10.80 10.73
CA CYS A 230 -0.56 10.64 11.30
C CYS A 230 -0.44 9.32 12.05
N ASP A 231 0.70 8.64 11.89
CA ASP A 231 1.09 7.47 12.67
C ASP A 231 2.46 7.74 13.30
N ASN A 232 2.53 7.76 14.64
CA ASN A 232 3.74 8.10 15.41
C ASN A 232 4.43 9.39 14.93
N GLY A 233 3.63 10.42 14.63
CA GLY A 233 4.12 11.72 14.16
C GLY A 233 4.49 11.80 12.68
N ARG A 234 4.50 10.68 11.94
CA ARG A 234 4.69 10.66 10.49
C ARG A 234 3.35 10.81 9.77
N ILE A 235 3.28 11.65 8.73
CA ILE A 235 2.09 11.74 7.87
C ILE A 235 2.04 10.50 6.96
N VAL A 236 0.93 9.77 7.01
CA VAL A 236 0.74 8.51 6.28
C VAL A 236 -0.36 8.57 5.24
N ALA A 237 -1.24 9.56 5.32
CA ALA A 237 -2.23 9.84 4.29
C ALA A 237 -2.71 11.29 4.40
N GLY A 238 -3.33 11.79 3.33
CA GLY A 238 -3.96 13.10 3.33
C GLY A 238 -4.82 13.35 2.10
N ALA A 239 -5.65 14.39 2.19
CA ALA A 239 -6.48 14.90 1.11
C ALA A 239 -6.83 16.38 1.36
N GLY A 240 -7.13 17.11 0.29
CA GLY A 240 -7.65 18.48 0.34
C GLY A 240 -9.06 18.56 -0.25
N VAL A 241 -9.75 19.64 0.06
CA VAL A 241 -10.95 20.13 -0.64
C VAL A 241 -10.68 21.58 -1.01
N ILE A 242 -10.70 21.89 -2.30
CA ILE A 242 -10.40 23.22 -2.85
C ILE A 242 -11.50 23.66 -3.81
N ASP A 243 -11.51 24.94 -4.17
CA ASP A 243 -12.55 25.51 -5.04
C ASP A 243 -12.52 24.93 -6.45
N ASN A 244 -11.34 24.80 -7.06
CA ASN A 244 -11.19 24.17 -8.37
C ASN A 244 -9.87 23.41 -8.38
N ASP A 245 -9.90 22.13 -8.72
CA ASP A 245 -8.68 21.39 -9.06
C ASP A 245 -8.20 21.78 -10.47
N PHE A 246 -7.08 21.23 -10.94
CA PHE A 246 -6.50 21.57 -12.24
C PHE A 246 -7.34 21.05 -13.42
N HIS A 247 -8.48 21.69 -13.74
CA HIS A 247 -9.33 21.33 -14.87
C HIS A 247 -10.23 22.45 -15.42
N GLU A 248 -10.70 22.27 -16.66
CA GLU A 248 -11.49 23.26 -17.39
C GLU A 248 -12.94 23.44 -16.89
N ARG A 249 -13.53 22.44 -16.24
CA ARG A 249 -14.94 22.42 -15.80
C ARG A 249 -15.17 23.11 -14.46
N ARG A 250 -15.02 24.44 -14.43
CA ARG A 250 -15.16 25.28 -13.22
C ARG A 250 -16.54 25.28 -12.56
N ASP A 251 -17.54 24.74 -13.23
CA ASP A 251 -18.88 24.52 -12.67
C ASP A 251 -18.94 23.28 -11.75
N LEU A 252 -17.95 22.39 -11.81
CA LEU A 252 -17.87 21.17 -11.01
C LEU A 252 -16.97 21.38 -9.78
N THR A 253 -17.44 22.26 -8.89
CA THR A 253 -16.77 22.70 -7.65
C THR A 253 -17.62 22.37 -6.41
N PRO A 254 -17.04 22.16 -5.22
CA PRO A 254 -15.60 22.10 -4.96
C PRO A 254 -15.03 20.69 -5.16
N ASN A 255 -13.71 20.63 -5.35
CA ASN A 255 -13.02 19.38 -5.65
C ASN A 255 -12.28 18.83 -4.44
N VAL A 256 -12.41 17.52 -4.21
CA VAL A 256 -11.43 16.77 -3.42
C VAL A 256 -10.18 16.62 -4.27
N CYS A 257 -9.03 17.00 -3.71
CA CYS A 257 -7.73 16.99 -4.38
C CYS A 257 -6.65 16.29 -3.55
N ALA A 258 -5.52 15.99 -4.19
CA ALA A 258 -4.30 15.49 -3.56
C ALA A 258 -4.47 14.24 -2.66
N VAL A 259 -5.46 13.37 -2.94
CA VAL A 259 -5.72 12.16 -2.15
C VAL A 259 -4.54 11.21 -2.25
N TYR A 260 -3.85 10.99 -1.13
CA TYR A 260 -2.70 10.08 -1.10
C TYR A 260 -2.69 9.24 0.18
N VAL A 261 -2.30 7.98 0.04
CA VAL A 261 -2.02 7.05 1.15
C VAL A 261 -0.67 6.39 0.89
N GLN A 262 0.21 6.42 1.89
CA GLN A 262 1.50 5.73 1.85
C GLN A 262 1.29 4.23 1.52
N PRO A 263 2.12 3.63 0.65
CA PRO A 263 1.99 2.24 0.21
C PRO A 263 1.65 1.23 1.31
N GLU A 264 2.32 1.32 2.47
CA GLU A 264 2.11 0.41 3.59
C GLU A 264 0.77 0.59 4.34
N TYR A 265 0.01 1.65 4.08
CA TYR A 265 -1.33 1.90 4.63
C TYR A 265 -2.46 1.76 3.59
N ARG A 266 -2.12 1.45 2.33
CA ARG A 266 -3.11 1.20 1.27
C ARG A 266 -3.90 -0.06 1.55
N ARG A 267 -5.12 -0.13 1.03
CA ARG A 267 -6.06 -1.26 1.21
C ARG A 267 -6.46 -1.56 2.67
N LEU A 268 -6.19 -0.63 3.60
CA LEU A 268 -6.60 -0.72 5.01
C LEU A 268 -7.76 0.22 5.37
N GLY A 269 -8.44 0.79 4.37
CA GLY A 269 -9.58 1.68 4.55
C GLY A 269 -9.23 3.14 4.89
N VAL A 270 -7.94 3.51 4.90
CA VAL A 270 -7.49 4.88 5.23
C VAL A 270 -8.05 5.94 4.27
N ALA A 271 -7.97 5.69 2.96
CA ALA A 271 -8.51 6.61 1.96
C ALA A 271 -10.03 6.78 2.09
N ARG A 272 -10.78 5.69 2.32
CA ARG A 272 -12.23 5.75 2.60
C ARG A 272 -12.50 6.65 3.80
N ARG A 273 -11.79 6.45 4.92
CA ARG A 273 -11.98 7.28 6.12
C ARG A 273 -11.68 8.76 5.87
N LEU A 274 -10.62 9.08 5.12
CA LEU A 274 -10.31 10.45 4.73
C LEU A 274 -11.44 11.08 3.90
N LEU A 275 -11.92 10.37 2.89
CA LEU A 275 -13.00 10.83 2.01
C LEU A 275 -14.30 10.97 2.78
N ASP A 276 -14.68 9.98 3.57
CA ASP A 276 -15.87 10.02 4.43
C ASP A 276 -15.79 11.23 5.37
N THR A 277 -14.66 11.47 6.04
CA THR A 277 -14.49 12.65 6.90
C THR A 277 -14.65 13.95 6.12
N ALA A 278 -14.00 14.09 4.96
CA ALA A 278 -14.14 15.28 4.12
C ALA A 278 -15.60 15.52 3.69
N CYS A 279 -16.28 14.45 3.27
CA CYS A 279 -17.69 14.48 2.90
C CYS A 279 -18.59 14.96 4.05
N HIS A 280 -18.43 14.38 5.25
CA HIS A 280 -19.21 14.76 6.42
C HIS A 280 -18.96 16.23 6.84
N ASP A 281 -17.70 16.66 6.86
CA ASP A 281 -17.34 18.03 7.26
C ASP A 281 -17.84 19.07 6.25
N MET A 282 -17.84 18.76 4.96
CA MET A 282 -18.40 19.62 3.92
C MET A 282 -19.92 19.72 4.02
N ALA A 283 -20.61 18.60 4.27
CA ALA A 283 -22.05 18.59 4.52
C ALA A 283 -22.43 19.49 5.72
N ARG A 284 -21.69 19.39 6.83
CA ARG A 284 -21.91 20.22 8.03
C ARG A 284 -21.65 21.70 7.81
N GLN A 285 -20.83 22.04 6.82
CA GLN A 285 -20.53 23.41 6.41
C GLN A 285 -21.44 23.91 5.27
N GLY A 286 -22.49 23.16 4.93
CA GLY A 286 -23.49 23.56 3.93
C GLY A 286 -23.06 23.34 2.49
N VAL A 287 -22.04 22.50 2.24
CA VAL A 287 -21.58 22.11 0.90
C VAL A 287 -22.17 20.73 0.57
N PRO A 288 -23.21 20.63 -0.29
CA PRO A 288 -24.00 19.40 -0.45
C PRO A 288 -23.42 18.41 -1.47
N HIS A 289 -22.44 18.82 -2.25
CA HIS A 289 -21.78 18.00 -3.26
C HIS A 289 -20.27 18.24 -3.25
N LEU A 290 -19.52 17.21 -3.61
CA LEU A 290 -18.10 17.28 -3.91
C LEU A 290 -17.83 16.64 -5.26
N TYR A 291 -16.81 17.15 -5.93
CA TYR A 291 -16.30 16.60 -7.18
C TYR A 291 -14.88 16.08 -6.99
N LEU A 292 -14.41 15.23 -7.89
CA LEU A 292 -13.03 14.75 -7.88
C LEU A 292 -12.63 14.32 -9.29
N LEU A 293 -11.45 14.76 -9.73
CA LEU A 293 -10.83 14.35 -10.98
C LEU A 293 -9.75 13.30 -10.71
N THR A 294 -9.71 12.24 -11.51
CA THR A 294 -8.73 11.16 -11.35
C THR A 294 -8.56 10.34 -12.61
N ASP A 295 -7.42 9.70 -12.77
CA ASP A 295 -7.20 8.63 -13.75
C ASP A 295 -7.67 7.25 -13.25
N HIS A 296 -8.00 7.11 -11.96
CA HIS A 296 -8.44 5.86 -11.37
C HIS A 296 -9.86 5.46 -11.76
N ASP A 297 -10.07 4.16 -11.98
CA ASP A 297 -11.37 3.53 -12.17
C ASP A 297 -11.71 2.54 -11.04
N GLY A 298 -12.99 2.36 -10.75
CA GLY A 298 -13.53 1.38 -9.80
C GLY A 298 -13.26 1.66 -8.30
N PHE A 299 -12.26 2.48 -7.95
CA PHE A 299 -11.99 2.84 -6.56
C PHE A 299 -13.11 3.72 -5.98
N TYR A 300 -13.39 4.86 -6.60
CA TYR A 300 -14.34 5.86 -6.10
C TYR A 300 -15.80 5.36 -6.18
N GLU A 301 -16.14 4.56 -7.19
CA GLU A 301 -17.46 3.93 -7.34
C GLU A 301 -17.79 3.00 -6.17
N ARG A 302 -16.82 2.20 -5.71
CA ARG A 302 -16.97 1.36 -4.50
C ARG A 302 -17.13 2.18 -3.22
N LEU A 303 -16.77 3.46 -3.25
CA LEU A 303 -17.00 4.40 -2.16
C LEU A 303 -18.32 5.18 -2.31
N GLY A 304 -19.10 4.96 -3.37
CA GLY A 304 -20.38 5.63 -3.61
C GLY A 304 -20.30 6.89 -4.46
N TRP A 305 -19.14 7.22 -5.02
CA TRP A 305 -19.00 8.33 -5.97
C TRP A 305 -19.55 7.94 -7.35
N GLN A 306 -20.22 8.89 -8.00
CA GLN A 306 -20.87 8.68 -9.29
C GLN A 306 -20.01 9.27 -10.41
N PHE A 307 -19.69 8.47 -11.42
CA PHE A 307 -18.99 8.95 -12.61
C PHE A 307 -19.87 9.93 -13.38
N THR A 308 -19.37 11.15 -13.62
CA THR A 308 -20.10 12.19 -14.34
C THR A 308 -19.65 12.37 -15.78
N GLY A 309 -18.42 11.95 -16.12
CA GLY A 309 -17.87 12.06 -17.47
C GLY A 309 -16.36 12.23 -17.50
N MET A 310 -15.80 12.27 -18.71
CA MET A 310 -14.40 12.61 -18.91
C MET A 310 -14.24 14.14 -18.94
N VAL A 311 -13.20 14.65 -18.28
CA VAL A 311 -12.86 16.08 -18.22
C VAL A 311 -11.37 16.23 -18.51
N ARG A 312 -10.97 17.29 -19.22
CA ARG A 312 -9.55 17.59 -19.43
C ARG A 312 -8.99 18.36 -18.24
N ASP A 313 -7.82 17.94 -17.78
CA ASP A 313 -7.02 18.75 -16.86
C ASP A 313 -6.37 19.94 -17.59
N ASP A 314 -5.69 20.79 -16.83
CA ASP A 314 -5.03 21.99 -17.37
C ASP A 314 -3.87 21.66 -18.34
N ASP A 315 -3.33 20.44 -18.28
CA ASP A 315 -2.31 19.92 -19.21
C ASP A 315 -2.95 19.28 -20.47
N GLY A 316 -4.28 19.19 -20.52
CA GLY A 316 -5.05 18.65 -21.64
C GLY A 316 -5.25 17.13 -21.59
N GLU A 317 -4.77 16.46 -20.55
CA GLU A 317 -4.94 15.02 -20.34
C GLU A 317 -6.37 14.70 -19.88
N LEU A 318 -6.89 13.55 -20.32
CA LEU A 318 -8.26 13.15 -20.00
C LEU A 318 -8.32 12.42 -18.66
N GLY A 319 -9.02 13.02 -17.70
CA GLY A 319 -9.36 12.41 -16.42
C GLY A 319 -10.84 12.06 -16.30
N ARG A 320 -11.16 11.16 -15.37
CA ARG A 320 -12.51 10.76 -14.97
C ARG A 320 -12.99 11.70 -13.88
N MET A 321 -14.07 12.41 -14.13
CA MET A 321 -14.73 13.24 -13.14
C MET A 321 -15.79 12.43 -12.39
N TYR A 322 -15.78 12.55 -11.08
CA TYR A 322 -16.73 11.93 -10.17
C TYR A 322 -17.44 13.00 -9.33
N ALA A 323 -18.68 12.72 -8.95
CA ALA A 323 -19.45 13.51 -8.01
C ALA A 323 -19.90 12.65 -6.82
N HIS A 324 -19.88 13.24 -5.63
CA HIS A 324 -20.48 12.66 -4.43
C HIS A 324 -21.48 13.64 -3.83
N ARG A 325 -22.75 13.24 -3.80
CA ARG A 325 -23.82 14.02 -3.18
C ARG A 325 -24.02 13.54 -1.75
N MET A 326 -23.94 14.45 -0.80
CA MET A 326 -24.24 14.14 0.60
C MET A 326 -25.75 13.99 0.77
N PRO A 327 -26.23 13.02 1.56
CA PRO A 327 -27.66 12.92 1.84
C PRO A 327 -28.15 14.24 2.44
N ASP A 328 -29.29 14.72 1.94
CA ASP A 328 -29.90 15.95 2.45
C ASP A 328 -30.14 15.76 3.95
N GLY A 329 -29.56 16.62 4.79
CA GLY A 329 -29.63 16.54 6.26
C GLY A 329 -31.02 16.77 6.86
N ARG A 330 -32.10 16.55 6.09
CA ARG A 330 -33.45 16.41 6.60
C ARG A 330 -33.63 14.97 7.07
N ALA A 331 -33.09 14.68 8.26
CA ALA A 331 -33.63 13.59 9.06
C ALA A 331 -35.06 13.98 9.46
N GLU A 332 -36.02 13.07 9.21
CA GLU A 332 -37.37 13.11 9.78
C GLU A 332 -37.35 13.03 11.32
#